data_AF-A0A937U7T3-F1
#
_entry.id   AF-A0A937U7T3-F1
#
_cell.length_a   1.000
_cell.length_b   1.000
_cell.length_c   1.000
_cell.angle_alpha   90.00
_cell.angle_beta   90.00
_cell.angle_gamma   90.00
#
_symmetry.space_group_name_H-M   'P 1'
#
loop_
_entity.id
_entity.type
_entity.pdbx_description
1 polymer ?
#
loop_
_entity_poly.entity_id
_entity_poly.type
_entity_poly.pdbx_seq_one_letter_code
_entity_poly.pdbx_strand_id
1 'polypeptide(L)' 'MRYAGLTDEPERRKREHGNPYDFKVMQQFTSETAARQWEKRMLNQGHEEDTSGKGWKYGYTFSIRFSS' A
#
# COMPACT_ATOMS: atom_id res chain seq x y z
N MET A 1 -1.78 12.93 -2.98
CA MET A 1 -2.81 11.88 -2.81
C MET A 1 -2.26 10.78 -1.92
N ARG A 2 -3.11 10.02 -1.21
CA ARG A 2 -2.71 8.87 -0.39
C ARG A 2 -3.09 7.58 -1.09
N TYR A 3 -2.17 6.63 -1.12
CA TYR A 3 -2.34 5.34 -1.75
C TYR A 3 -2.29 4.24 -0.71
N ALA A 4 -3.05 3.18 -0.94
CA ALA A 4 -2.99 1.94 -0.17
C ALA A 4 -2.84 0.77 -1.15
N GLY A 5 -2.03 -0.21 -0.79
CA GLY A 5 -1.83 -1.38 -1.62
C GLY A 5 -1.36 -2.58 -0.82
N LEU A 6 -1.32 -3.71 -1.52
CA LEU A 6 -0.92 -5.01 -1.01
C LEU A 6 0.35 -5.50 -1.71
N THR A 7 1.26 -6.10 -0.95
CA THR A 7 2.51 -6.67 -1.50
C THR A 7 3.10 -7.73 -0.59
N ASP A 8 3.91 -8.62 -1.17
CA ASP A 8 4.78 -9.52 -0.41
C ASP A 8 6.19 -8.94 -0.20
N GLU A 9 6.53 -7.85 -0.91
CA GLU A 9 7.87 -7.26 -0.97
C GLU A 9 7.85 -5.73 -0.70
N PRO A 10 7.55 -5.29 0.54
CA PRO A 10 7.32 -3.87 0.85
C PRO A 10 8.52 -2.97 0.54
N GLU A 11 9.75 -3.43 0.83
CA GLU A 11 10.97 -2.68 0.53
C GLU A 11 11.22 -2.51 -0.97
N ARG A 12 10.89 -3.52 -1.79
CA ARG A 12 10.98 -3.39 -3.24
C ARG A 12 9.97 -2.37 -3.74
N ARG A 13 8.75 -2.44 -3.21
CA ARG A 13 7.66 -1.55 -3.60
C ARG A 13 7.91 -0.09 -3.24
N LYS A 14 8.47 0.17 -2.05
CA LYS A 14 8.93 1.50 -1.65
C LYS A 14 9.89 2.10 -2.67
N ARG A 15 10.85 1.31 -3.16
CA ARG A 15 11.82 1.76 -4.19
C ARG A 15 11.17 2.02 -5.54
N GLU A 16 10.23 1.16 -5.96
CA GLU A 16 9.48 1.34 -7.22
C GLU A 16 8.68 2.65 -7.24
N HIS A 17 8.21 3.11 -6.07
CA HIS A 17 7.53 4.41 -5.91
C HIS A 17 8.46 5.60 -5.68
N GLY A 18 9.76 5.45 -5.91
CA GLY A 18 10.72 6.54 -5.73
C GLY A 18 11.09 6.83 -4.28
N ASN A 19 10.95 5.84 -3.39
CA ASN A 19 11.23 5.94 -1.95
C ASN A 19 10.45 7.06 -1.24
N PRO A 20 9.10 7.01 -1.22
CA PRO A 20 8.34 7.98 -0.46
C PRO A 20 8.75 7.93 1.01
N TYR A 21 9.02 9.11 1.58
CA TYR A 21 9.46 9.24 2.97
C TYR A 21 8.41 8.70 3.96
N ASP A 22 7.14 8.82 3.61
CA ASP A 22 6.01 8.37 4.41
C ASP A 22 5.51 6.96 4.05
N PHE A 23 6.27 6.20 3.25
CA PHE A 23 5.95 4.81 2.98
C PHE A 23 5.91 4.02 4.30
N LYS A 24 4.78 3.38 4.57
CA LYS A 24 4.55 2.66 5.82
C LYS A 24 3.82 1.35 5.59
N VAL A 25 4.38 0.26 6.12
CA VAL A 25 3.65 -1.00 6.29
C VAL A 25 2.70 -0.84 7.48
N MET A 26 1.40 -0.98 7.22
CA MET A 26 0.34 -0.79 8.20
C MET A 26 -0.01 -2.10 8.90
N GLN A 27 -0.02 -3.21 8.16
CA GLN A 27 -0.45 -4.51 8.67
C GLN A 27 0.20 -5.65 7.89
N GLN A 28 0.56 -6.72 8.60
CA GLN A 28 0.90 -8.01 8.00
C GLN A 28 -0.33 -8.93 8.06
N PHE A 29 -0.58 -9.67 6.98
CA PHE A 29 -1.71 -10.58 6.84
C PHE A 29 -1.25 -12.03 6.78
N THR A 30 -2.06 -12.91 7.38
CA THR A 30 -1.90 -14.36 7.29
C THR A 30 -2.82 -15.00 6.25
N SER A 31 -3.74 -14.22 5.66
CA SER A 31 -4.61 -14.67 4.56
C SER A 31 -4.85 -13.56 3.54
N GLU A 32 -4.96 -13.97 2.27
CA GLU A 32 -5.27 -13.05 1.17
C GLU A 32 -6.65 -12.40 1.34
N THR A 33 -7.65 -13.15 1.81
CA THR A 33 -8.99 -12.62 2.03
C THR A 33 -8.99 -11.46 3.03
N ALA A 34 -8.24 -11.59 4.14
CA ALA A 34 -8.13 -10.51 5.13
C ALA A 34 -7.40 -9.29 4.57
N ALA A 35 -6.36 -9.51 3.76
CA ALA A 35 -5.61 -8.45 3.09
C ALA A 35 -6.51 -7.66 2.13
N ARG A 36 -7.30 -8.35 1.29
CA ARG A 36 -8.25 -7.71 0.35
C ARG A 36 -9.37 -6.97 1.06
N GLN A 37 -9.86 -7.49 2.18
CA GLN A 37 -10.83 -6.76 3.02
C GLN A 37 -10.22 -5.50 3.63
N TRP A 38 -8.96 -5.55 4.05
CA TRP A 38 -8.24 -4.37 4.51
C TRP A 38 -8.07 -3.33 3.40
N GLU A 39 -7.63 -3.75 2.21
CA GLU A 39 -7.46 -2.86 1.04
C GLU A 39 -8.76 -2.12 0.73
N LYS A 40 -9.88 -2.84 0.61
CA LYS A 40 -11.22 -2.23 0.43
C LYS A 40 -11.59 -1.23 1.52
N ARG A 41 -11.24 -1.51 2.79
CA ARG A 41 -11.47 -0.57 3.90
C ARG A 41 -10.62 0.70 3.77
N MET A 42 -9.41 0.61 3.24
CA MET A 42 -8.55 1.77 3.00
C MET A 42 -9.10 2.64 1.88
N LEU A 43 -9.60 2.02 0.81
CA LEU A 43 -10.26 2.72 -0.29
C LEU A 43 -11.49 3.49 0.19
N ASN A 44 -12.33 2.85 1.02
CA ASN A 44 -13.49 3.50 1.63
C ASN A 44 -13.13 4.65 2.59
N GLN A 45 -11.88 4.70 3.09
CA GLN A 45 -11.36 5.81 3.91
C GLN A 45 -10.74 6.94 3.05
N GLY A 46 -10.82 6.85 1.72
CA GLY A 46 -10.30 7.85 0.80
C GLY A 46 -8.85 7.65 0.37
N HIS A 47 -8.29 6.44 0.57
CA HIS A 47 -7.03 6.08 -0.11
C HIS A 47 -7.34 5.66 -1.55
N GLU A 48 -6.40 5.93 -2.46
CA GLU A 48 -6.43 5.37 -3.81
C GLU A 48 -5.79 3.99 -3.83
N GLU A 49 -6.25 3.14 -4.75
CA GLU A 49 -5.71 1.79 -4.93
C GLU A 49 -4.36 1.86 -5.63
N ASP A 50 -3.32 1.31 -5.00
CA ASP A 50 -2.06 1.06 -5.68
C ASP A 50 -2.10 -0.29 -6.42
N THR A 51 -2.49 -0.23 -7.69
CA THR A 51 -2.65 -1.41 -8.56
C THR A 51 -1.33 -2.05 -8.99
N SER A 52 -0.17 -1.45 -8.70
CA SER A 52 1.11 -1.98 -9.19
C SER A 52 1.80 -2.96 -8.22
N GLY A 53 1.16 -3.31 -7.10
CA GLY A 53 1.63 -4.36 -6.18
C GLY A 53 1.25 -5.78 -6.61
N LYS A 54 2.20 -6.72 -6.55
CA LYS A 54 1.93 -8.17 -6.54
C LYS A 54 2.09 -8.70 -5.12
N GLY A 55 1.18 -9.59 -4.70
CA GLY A 55 1.16 -10.19 -3.36
C GLY A 55 0.11 -9.57 -2.43
N TRP A 56 0.02 -10.10 -1.21
CA TRP A 56 -1.00 -9.75 -0.23
C TRP A 56 -0.54 -9.79 1.24
N LYS A 57 0.68 -10.26 1.51
CA LYS A 57 1.16 -10.46 2.89
C LYS A 57 1.31 -9.17 3.69
N TYR A 58 1.54 -8.04 3.04
CA TYR A 58 1.70 -6.74 3.71
C TYR A 58 0.79 -5.70 3.07
N GLY A 59 0.00 -5.04 3.90
CA GLY A 59 -0.70 -3.80 3.56
C GLY A 59 0.17 -2.61 3.86
N TYR A 60 0.34 -1.73 2.88
CA TYR A 60 1.15 -0.52 3.01
C TYR A 60 0.39 0.69 2.49
N THR A 61 0.83 1.87 2.95
CA THR A 61 0.34 3.17 2.50
C THR A 61 1.51 4.08 2.20
N PHE A 62 1.31 5.03 1.29
CA PHE A 62 2.25 6.10 1.01
C PHE A 62 1.52 7.31 0.42
N SER A 63 2.15 8.48 0.42
CA SER A 63 1.61 9.66 -0.25
C SER A 63 2.50 10.09 -1.39
N ILE A 64 1.90 10.39 -2.55
CA ILE A 64 2.59 11.12 -3.60
C ILE A 64 2.40 12.61 -3.31
N ARG A 65 3.50 13.28 -2.97
CA ARG A 65 3.58 14.74 -2.89
C ARG A 65 4.21 15.23 -4.19
N PHE A 66 3.44 15.91 -5.02
CA PHE A 66 4.02 16.75 -6.06
C PHE A 66 4.61 17.97 -5.36
N SER A 67 5.93 18.04 -5.24
CA SER A 67 6.61 19.30 -4.95
C SER A 67 6.41 20.21 -6.16
N SER A 68 5.61 21.27 -5.97
CA SER A 68 5.49 22.40 -6.90
C SER A 68 6.66 23.36 -6.73
#